data_AF-A0AAV1ZQX2-F1
#
_entry.id   AF-A0AAV1ZQX2-F1
#
_cell.length_a   1.000
_cell.length_b   1.000
_cell.length_c   1.000
_cell.angle_alpha   90.00
_cell.angle_beta   90.00
_cell.angle_gamma   90.00
#
_symmetry.space_group_name_H-M   'P 1'
#
loop_
_entity.id
_entity.type
_entity.pdbx_description
1 polymer ?
#
loop_
_entity_poly.entity_id
_entity_poly.type
_entity_poly.pdbx_seq_one_letter_code
_entity_poly.pdbx_strand_id
1 'polypeptide(L)'
;MNENNLNVVYQQYFSKKEADQIFEELEREIEYFPSEMTTVVVFNKRYPVPRKVSAYGDKNLTYTFSGNTLPTKPLIPILVRILKEANKFLKDGSFNYILINRYKDGQDKIGSHRDNETDMDPNSSIVTFSFGAERTMIFKRSNFNSVKIPLKNGSV
;
A
#
# COMPACT_ATOMS: atom_id res chain seq x y z
N MET A 1 10.23 24.67 2.43
CA MET A 1 9.30 24.38 1.32
C MET A 1 10.14 23.69 0.25
N ASN A 2 9.92 22.40 0.00
CA ASN A 2 10.75 21.65 -0.96
C ASN A 2 10.23 21.88 -2.39
N GLU A 3 11.14 22.18 -3.32
CA GLU A 3 10.88 22.60 -4.71
C GLU A 3 9.98 21.65 -5.52
N ASN A 4 9.77 20.41 -5.03
CA ASN A 4 8.98 19.37 -5.69
C ASN A 4 7.51 19.29 -5.24
N ASN A 5 7.06 20.09 -4.26
CA ASN A 5 5.75 19.94 -3.58
C ASN A 5 5.45 18.48 -3.14
N LEU A 6 6.51 17.70 -2.90
CA LEU A 6 6.46 16.34 -2.39
C LEU A 6 6.68 16.41 -0.88
N ASN A 7 5.66 16.03 -0.11
CA ASN A 7 5.74 15.93 1.33
C ASN A 7 5.71 14.44 1.72
N VAL A 8 6.89 13.86 1.91
CA VAL A 8 7.06 12.46 2.30
C VAL A 8 7.95 12.41 3.52
N VAL A 9 7.52 11.65 4.52
CA VAL A 9 8.28 11.34 5.73
C VAL A 9 8.63 9.85 5.66
N TYR A 10 9.89 9.52 5.93
CA TYR A 10 10.38 8.13 5.94
C TYR A 10 11.09 7.85 7.26
N GLN A 11 10.72 6.76 7.94
CA GLN A 11 11.30 6.39 9.23
C GLN A 11 11.50 4.88 9.36
N GLN A 12 12.59 4.46 10.00
CA GLN A 12 12.69 3.10 10.52
C GLN A 12 11.84 3.02 11.79
N TYR A 13 10.65 2.42 11.67
CA TYR A 13 9.62 2.52 12.71
C TYR A 13 9.61 1.32 13.64
N PHE A 14 9.51 0.13 13.07
CA PHE A 14 9.55 -1.12 13.83
C PHE A 14 10.99 -1.58 14.01
N SER A 15 11.27 -2.17 15.18
CA SER A 15 12.52 -2.89 15.40
C SER A 15 12.60 -4.09 14.45
N LYS A 16 13.82 -4.55 14.10
CA LYS A 16 13.99 -5.71 13.21
C LYS A 16 13.18 -6.92 13.71
N LYS A 17 13.27 -7.24 15.01
CA LYS A 17 12.57 -8.37 15.61
C LYS A 17 11.05 -8.25 15.47
N GLU A 18 10.51 -7.07 15.74
CA GLU A 18 9.07 -6.82 15.62
C GLU A 18 8.60 -6.87 14.16
N ALA A 19 9.38 -6.29 13.24
CA ALA A 19 9.08 -6.30 11.82
C ALA A 19 9.09 -7.73 11.24
N ASP A 20 10.06 -8.57 11.65
CA ASP A 20 10.12 -9.98 11.25
C ASP A 20 8.89 -10.76 11.75
N GLN A 21 8.47 -10.54 13.01
CA GLN A 21 7.27 -11.18 13.57
C GLN A 21 5.98 -10.74 12.84
N ILE A 22 5.86 -9.45 12.55
CA ILE A 22 4.72 -8.93 11.78
C ILE A 22 4.72 -9.53 10.37
N PHE A 23 5.89 -9.60 9.72
CA PHE A 23 6.01 -10.20 8.39
C PHE A 23 5.54 -11.65 8.35
N GLU A 24 5.98 -12.47 9.31
CA GLU A 24 5.56 -13.88 9.43
C GLU A 24 4.05 -14.03 9.67
N GLU A 25 3.46 -13.15 10.49
CA GLU A 25 2.02 -13.14 10.74
C GLU A 25 1.24 -12.71 9.49
N LEU A 26 1.68 -11.67 8.78
CA LEU A 26 1.05 -11.24 7.52
C LEU A 26 1.09 -12.34 6.45
N GLU A 27 2.22 -13.02 6.28
CA GLU A 27 2.34 -14.11 5.30
C GLU A 27 1.41 -15.30 5.60
N ARG A 28 1.06 -15.51 6.88
CA ARG A 28 0.15 -16.58 7.31
C ARG A 28 -1.33 -16.18 7.20
N GLU A 29 -1.66 -14.96 7.61
CA GLU A 29 -3.06 -14.57 7.86
C GLU A 29 -3.71 -13.82 6.67
N ILE A 30 -2.92 -13.25 5.74
CA ILE A 30 -3.48 -12.49 4.62
C ILE A 30 -4.04 -13.41 3.53
N GLU A 31 -5.33 -13.24 3.28
CA GLU A 31 -6.01 -13.85 2.15
C GLU A 31 -5.98 -12.89 0.96
N TYR A 32 -5.23 -13.26 -0.08
CA TYR A 32 -5.16 -12.50 -1.33
C TYR A 32 -6.33 -12.81 -2.26
N PHE A 33 -6.72 -11.84 -3.07
CA PHE A 33 -7.72 -12.07 -4.12
C PHE A 33 -7.15 -13.03 -5.19
N PRO A 34 -8.02 -13.85 -5.81
CA PRO A 34 -7.68 -14.59 -7.02
C PRO A 34 -7.12 -13.69 -8.12
N SER A 35 -6.22 -14.23 -8.95
CA SER A 35 -5.51 -13.46 -9.97
C SER A 35 -6.46 -12.91 -11.05
N GLU A 36 -7.56 -13.63 -11.27
CA GLU A 36 -8.61 -13.31 -12.25
C GLU A 36 -9.45 -12.10 -11.80
N MET A 37 -9.51 -11.86 -10.49
CA MET A 37 -10.17 -10.69 -9.91
C MET A 37 -9.26 -9.46 -9.90
N THR A 38 -7.94 -9.62 -9.98
CA THR A 38 -6.97 -8.53 -9.84
C THR A 38 -6.34 -8.19 -11.19
N THR A 39 -7.11 -7.50 -12.05
CA THR A 39 -6.68 -7.19 -13.42
C THR A 39 -6.58 -5.69 -13.68
N VAL A 40 -5.74 -5.32 -14.64
CA VAL A 40 -5.61 -3.96 -15.19
C VAL A 40 -5.86 -3.99 -16.69
N VAL A 41 -6.43 -2.90 -17.23
CA VAL A 41 -6.60 -2.73 -18.68
C VAL A 41 -5.41 -1.96 -19.25
N VAL A 42 -4.68 -2.59 -20.16
CA VAL A 42 -3.54 -1.99 -20.88
C VAL A 42 -3.79 -2.20 -22.38
N PHE A 43 -3.82 -1.11 -23.16
CA PHE A 43 -4.14 -1.13 -24.59
C PHE A 43 -5.40 -1.98 -24.92
N ASN A 44 -6.50 -1.72 -24.21
CA ASN A 44 -7.80 -2.41 -24.33
C ASN A 44 -7.77 -3.92 -24.05
N LYS A 45 -6.69 -4.44 -23.45
CA LYS A 45 -6.57 -5.85 -23.03
C LYS A 45 -6.45 -5.94 -21.51
N ARG A 46 -7.12 -6.93 -20.91
CA ARG A 46 -7.02 -7.20 -19.46
C ARG A 46 -5.84 -8.11 -19.18
N TYR A 47 -5.03 -7.74 -18.19
CA TYR A 47 -3.92 -8.54 -17.69
C TYR A 47 -3.99 -8.65 -16.17
N PRO A 48 -3.67 -9.80 -15.57
CA PRO A 48 -3.44 -9.90 -14.14
C PRO A 48 -2.34 -8.93 -13.70
N VAL A 49 -2.49 -8.33 -12.51
CA VAL A 49 -1.41 -7.54 -11.94
C VAL A 49 -0.25 -8.45 -11.51
N PRO A 50 1.02 -8.04 -11.72
CA PRO A 50 2.18 -8.85 -11.37
C PRO A 50 2.55 -8.67 -9.89
N ARG A 51 1.58 -8.94 -9.00
CA ARG A 51 1.69 -8.95 -7.53
C ARG A 51 0.39 -9.53 -6.95
N LYS A 52 0.41 -10.05 -5.73
CA LYS A 52 -0.85 -10.38 -5.04
C LYS A 52 -1.41 -9.13 -4.36
N VAL A 53 -2.73 -8.99 -4.38
CA VAL A 53 -3.44 -7.84 -3.80
C VAL A 53 -4.52 -8.34 -2.84
N SER A 54 -4.68 -7.62 -1.73
CA SER A 54 -5.84 -7.78 -0.83
C SER A 54 -6.26 -6.42 -0.30
N ALA A 55 -7.51 -6.29 0.11
CA ALA A 55 -8.08 -5.05 0.66
C ALA A 55 -8.89 -5.37 1.90
N TYR A 56 -8.67 -4.61 2.98
CA TYR A 56 -9.34 -4.79 4.27
C TYR A 56 -9.85 -3.44 4.78
N GLY A 57 -10.96 -3.41 5.50
CA GLY A 57 -11.48 -2.16 6.05
C GLY A 57 -12.90 -2.28 6.59
N ASP A 58 -13.54 -1.12 6.78
CA ASP A 58 -14.94 -1.04 7.21
C ASP A 58 -15.90 -1.71 6.21
N LYS A 59 -17.10 -2.03 6.69
CA LYS A 59 -18.17 -2.63 5.88
C LYS A 59 -18.51 -1.73 4.69
N ASN A 60 -18.74 -2.36 3.54
CA ASN A 60 -19.16 -1.72 2.29
C ASN A 60 -18.13 -0.78 1.64
N LEU A 61 -16.87 -0.78 2.09
CA LEU A 61 -15.79 -0.11 1.38
C LEU A 61 -15.32 -0.94 0.18
N THR A 62 -14.79 -0.26 -0.82
CA THR A 62 -14.23 -0.90 -2.01
C THR A 62 -12.87 -0.33 -2.36
N TYR A 63 -12.08 -1.13 -3.05
CA TYR A 63 -10.83 -0.75 -3.66
C TYR A 63 -11.01 -0.67 -5.17
N THR A 64 -10.80 0.52 -5.76
CA THR A 64 -10.89 0.68 -7.21
C THR A 64 -9.53 1.02 -7.78
N PHE A 65 -9.08 0.29 -8.80
CA PHE A 65 -7.86 0.60 -9.53
C PHE A 65 -7.99 0.23 -10.99
N SER A 66 -7.56 1.11 -11.91
CA SER A 66 -7.59 0.84 -13.37
C SER A 66 -8.94 0.30 -13.89
N GLY A 67 -10.05 0.78 -13.33
CA GLY A 67 -11.42 0.35 -13.67
C GLY A 67 -11.85 -1.01 -13.09
N ASN A 68 -11.07 -1.59 -12.18
CA ASN A 68 -11.38 -2.80 -11.46
C ASN A 68 -11.71 -2.47 -10.00
N THR A 69 -12.92 -2.82 -9.55
CA THR A 69 -13.40 -2.53 -8.19
C THR A 69 -13.55 -3.84 -7.41
N LEU A 70 -12.93 -3.91 -6.23
CA LEU A 70 -12.90 -5.08 -5.36
C LEU A 70 -13.45 -4.73 -3.97
N PRO A 71 -14.19 -5.64 -3.31
CA PRO A 71 -14.70 -5.38 -1.97
C PRO A 71 -13.59 -5.43 -0.91
N THR A 72 -13.78 -4.74 0.21
CA THR A 72 -12.95 -4.98 1.40
C THR A 72 -13.32 -6.28 2.11
N LYS A 73 -12.32 -6.93 2.70
CA LYS A 73 -12.47 -7.97 3.71
C LYS A 73 -12.56 -7.35 5.12
N PRO A 74 -13.18 -8.04 6.10
CA PRO A 74 -13.17 -7.58 7.49
C PRO A 74 -11.75 -7.55 8.07
N LEU A 75 -11.40 -6.49 8.80
CA LEU A 75 -10.11 -6.37 9.48
C LEU A 75 -9.84 -7.57 10.41
N ILE A 76 -8.66 -8.17 10.26
CA ILE A 76 -8.12 -9.22 11.14
C ILE A 76 -7.20 -8.61 12.21
N PRO A 77 -6.91 -9.31 13.34
CA PRO A 77 -6.20 -8.73 14.47
C PRO A 77 -4.88 -8.02 14.14
N ILE A 78 -4.03 -8.62 13.30
CA ILE A 78 -2.76 -8.00 12.87
C ILE A 78 -3.00 -6.69 12.11
N LEU A 79 -4.02 -6.62 11.27
CA LEU A 79 -4.35 -5.41 10.52
C LEU A 79 -4.99 -4.33 11.39
N VAL A 80 -5.75 -4.70 12.42
CA VAL A 80 -6.22 -3.74 13.44
C VAL A 80 -5.03 -3.10 14.17
N ARG A 81 -4.01 -3.90 14.52
CA ARG A 81 -2.76 -3.38 15.11
C ARG A 81 -2.06 -2.42 14.15
N ILE A 82 -1.87 -2.81 12.89
CA ILE A 82 -1.22 -1.95 11.88
C ILE A 82 -2.00 -0.64 11.67
N LEU A 83 -3.33 -0.69 11.61
CA LEU A 83 -4.17 0.50 11.49
C LEU A 83 -4.01 1.44 12.69
N LYS A 84 -3.93 0.88 13.90
CA LYS A 84 -3.67 1.65 15.13
C LYS A 84 -2.30 2.33 15.10
N GLU A 85 -1.27 1.66 14.59
CA GLU A 85 0.06 2.27 14.41
C GLU A 85 0.02 3.37 13.34
N ALA A 86 -0.69 3.17 12.22
CA ALA A 86 -0.86 4.18 11.17
C ALA A 86 -1.57 5.44 11.69
N ASN A 87 -2.59 5.28 12.53
CA ASN A 87 -3.35 6.40 13.09
C ASN A 87 -2.50 7.34 13.96
N LYS A 88 -1.34 6.89 14.48
CA LYS A 88 -0.41 7.76 15.23
C LYS A 88 0.26 8.83 14.35
N PHE A 89 0.22 8.67 13.03
CA PHE A 89 0.76 9.64 12.07
C PHE A 89 -0.26 10.71 11.66
N LEU A 90 -1.51 10.55 12.06
CA LEU A 90 -2.56 11.54 11.84
C LEU A 90 -2.66 12.48 13.05
N LYS A 91 -2.93 13.76 12.79
CA LYS A 91 -3.28 14.72 13.85
C LYS A 91 -4.74 14.55 14.28
N ASP A 92 -5.58 14.24 13.31
CA ASP A 92 -7.03 14.13 13.40
C ASP A 92 -7.54 13.05 12.43
N GLY A 93 -8.71 12.50 12.75
CA GLY A 93 -9.32 11.41 11.98
C GLY A 93 -8.69 10.04 12.24
N SER A 94 -9.02 9.09 11.37
CA SER A 94 -8.55 7.71 11.43
C SER A 94 -8.63 7.06 10.06
N PHE A 95 -7.67 6.19 9.75
CA PHE A 95 -7.77 5.29 8.63
C PHE A 95 -8.87 4.25 8.88
N ASN A 96 -9.60 3.92 7.82
CA ASN A 96 -10.68 2.92 7.80
C ASN A 96 -10.44 1.79 6.78
N TYR A 97 -9.29 1.83 6.10
CA TYR A 97 -9.00 1.00 4.94
C TYR A 97 -7.50 0.69 4.84
N ILE A 98 -7.18 -0.53 4.40
CA ILE A 98 -5.82 -1.03 4.14
C ILE A 98 -5.81 -1.74 2.78
N LEU A 99 -4.94 -1.26 1.88
CA LEU A 99 -4.54 -1.97 0.68
C LEU A 99 -3.24 -2.73 0.96
N ILE A 100 -3.20 -4.02 0.62
CA ILE A 100 -2.02 -4.87 0.76
C ILE A 100 -1.51 -5.24 -0.62
N ASN A 101 -0.24 -4.95 -0.88
CA ASN A 101 0.48 -5.39 -2.06
C ASN A 101 1.60 -6.34 -1.64
N ARG A 102 1.52 -7.61 -2.07
CA ARG A 102 2.58 -8.60 -1.84
C ARG A 102 3.34 -8.85 -3.12
N TYR A 103 4.63 -8.53 -3.08
CA TYR A 103 5.58 -8.79 -4.15
C TYR A 103 6.35 -10.06 -3.81
N LYS A 104 6.15 -11.13 -4.58
CA LYS A 104 6.82 -12.43 -4.40
C LYS A 104 8.35 -12.29 -4.45
N ASP A 105 8.83 -11.53 -5.43
CA ASP A 105 10.25 -11.38 -5.73
C ASP A 105 10.50 -10.04 -6.46
N GLY A 106 11.71 -9.84 -6.98
CA GLY A 106 12.11 -8.64 -7.70
C GLY A 106 11.43 -8.45 -9.07
N GLN A 107 10.76 -9.47 -9.61
CA GLN A 107 10.07 -9.41 -10.89
C GLN A 107 8.67 -8.80 -10.75
N ASP A 108 8.03 -9.01 -9.59
CA ASP A 108 6.76 -8.37 -9.24
C ASP A 108 6.95 -6.86 -9.09
N LYS A 109 6.02 -6.07 -9.65
CA LYS A 109 6.13 -4.60 -9.67
C LYS A 109 4.77 -3.93 -9.78
N ILE A 110 4.76 -2.63 -9.49
CA ILE A 110 3.63 -1.75 -9.78
C ILE A 110 4.11 -0.68 -10.76
N GLY A 111 3.31 -0.42 -11.79
CA GLY A 111 3.60 0.65 -12.76
C GLY A 111 3.49 2.03 -12.11
N SER A 112 4.03 3.06 -12.77
CA SER A 112 3.82 4.44 -12.33
C SER A 112 2.31 4.76 -12.37
N HIS A 113 1.78 5.21 -11.23
CA HIS A 113 0.38 5.57 -11.03
C HIS A 113 0.31 6.70 -9.99
N ARG A 114 -0.89 7.21 -9.77
CA ARG A 114 -1.23 8.09 -8.66
C ARG A 114 -2.44 7.45 -7.97
N ASP A 115 -2.42 7.46 -6.64
CA ASP A 115 -3.61 7.18 -5.85
C ASP A 115 -4.48 8.44 -5.91
N ASN A 116 -5.50 8.41 -6.76
CA ASN A 116 -6.41 9.54 -7.02
C ASN A 116 -7.86 9.08 -7.22
N GLU A 117 -8.22 8.02 -6.50
CA GLU A 117 -9.55 7.46 -6.46
C GLU A 117 -10.54 8.50 -5.92
N THR A 118 -11.71 8.61 -6.56
CA THR A 118 -12.75 9.58 -6.21
C THR A 118 -13.28 9.44 -4.79
N ASP A 119 -13.10 8.26 -4.20
CA ASP A 119 -13.67 7.88 -2.92
C ASP A 119 -12.68 8.12 -1.76
N MET A 120 -11.50 8.67 -2.04
CA MET A 120 -10.52 9.10 -1.04
C MET A 120 -10.71 10.58 -0.70
N ASP A 121 -10.61 10.93 0.58
CA ASP A 121 -10.50 12.34 0.99
C ASP A 121 -9.23 12.92 0.37
N PRO A 122 -9.32 13.97 -0.47
CA PRO A 122 -8.18 14.55 -1.17
C PRO A 122 -7.14 15.17 -0.24
N ASN A 123 -7.48 15.42 1.02
CA ASN A 123 -6.57 15.93 2.04
C ASN A 123 -6.02 14.83 2.96
N SER A 124 -6.46 13.57 2.79
CA SER A 124 -5.94 12.45 3.57
C SER A 124 -4.48 12.16 3.22
N SER A 125 -3.69 11.84 4.24
CA SER A 125 -2.34 11.30 4.05
C SER A 125 -2.40 9.80 3.78
N ILE A 126 -1.41 9.26 3.07
CA ILE A 126 -1.23 7.80 2.94
C ILE A 126 -0.07 7.39 3.85
N VAL A 127 -0.29 6.37 4.67
CA VAL A 127 0.76 5.76 5.51
C VAL A 127 1.08 4.37 4.96
N THR A 128 2.35 4.13 4.62
CA THR A 128 2.80 2.87 4.01
C THR A 128 3.79 2.15 4.92
N PHE A 129 3.36 1.07 5.56
CA PHE A 129 4.31 0.18 6.23
C PHE A 129 4.86 -0.86 5.26
N SER A 130 6.15 -1.13 5.34
CA SER A 130 6.82 -2.14 4.52
C SER A 130 7.47 -3.23 5.39
N PHE A 131 7.26 -4.49 5.01
CA PHE A 131 7.77 -5.65 5.73
C PHE A 131 8.41 -6.64 4.74
N GLY A 132 9.48 -7.31 5.15
CA GLY A 132 10.23 -8.26 4.32
C GLY A 132 11.37 -7.61 3.53
N ALA A 133 11.56 -8.04 2.28
CA ALA A 133 12.69 -7.60 1.45
C ALA A 133 12.62 -6.11 1.08
N GLU A 134 13.77 -5.43 1.10
CA GLU A 134 13.87 -4.01 0.74
C GLU A 134 13.46 -3.77 -0.72
N ARG A 135 12.63 -2.74 -0.96
CA ARG A 135 12.22 -2.30 -2.31
C ARG A 135 12.24 -0.79 -2.42
N THR A 136 12.57 -0.27 -3.60
CA THR A 136 12.60 1.17 -3.83
C THR A 136 11.24 1.68 -4.32
N MET A 137 10.65 2.61 -3.58
CA MET A 137 9.55 3.44 -4.06
C MET A 137 10.11 4.65 -4.80
N ILE A 138 9.58 4.93 -5.98
CA ILE A 138 10.07 5.99 -6.87
C ILE A 138 8.97 7.01 -7.10
N PHE A 139 9.13 8.20 -6.53
CA PHE A 139 8.25 9.34 -6.78
C PHE A 139 8.73 10.08 -8.02
N LYS A 140 7.82 10.29 -8.97
CA LYS A 140 8.08 10.99 -10.23
C LYS A 140 7.10 12.15 -10.38
N ARG A 141 7.61 13.30 -10.83
CA ARG A 141 6.82 14.47 -11.22
C ARG A 141 7.38 15.02 -12.53
N SER A 142 6.50 15.44 -13.43
CA SER A 142 6.93 16.05 -14.70
C SER A 142 7.80 17.28 -14.42
N ASN A 143 8.90 17.42 -15.16
CA ASN A 143 9.90 18.49 -15.03
C ASN A 143 10.73 18.48 -13.74
N PHE A 144 10.69 17.40 -12.94
CA PHE A 144 11.52 17.26 -11.74
C PHE A 144 12.26 15.92 -11.72
N ASN A 145 13.40 15.89 -11.03
CA ASN A 145 14.14 14.65 -10.78
C ASN A 145 13.32 13.69 -9.90
N SER A 146 13.43 12.39 -10.20
CA SER A 146 12.76 11.37 -9.38
C SER A 146 13.37 11.30 -7.98
N VAL A 147 12.52 11.20 -6.96
CA VAL A 147 12.92 10.90 -5.59
C VAL A 147 12.78 9.40 -5.36
N LYS A 148 13.82 8.76 -4.82
CA LYS A 148 13.87 7.32 -4.56
C LYS A 148 13.97 7.08 -3.07
N ILE A 149 13.05 6.29 -2.52
CA ILE A 149 13.04 5.93 -1.10
C ILE A 149 13.17 4.41 -0.98
N PRO A 150 14.22 3.89 -0.33
CA PRO A 150 14.33 2.47 -0.03
C PRO A 150 13.39 2.12 1.14
N LEU A 151 12.35 1.35 0.87
CA LEU A 151 11.44 0.84 1.86
C LEU A 151 12.03 -0.42 2.49
N LYS A 152 12.54 -0.28 3.71
CA LYS A 152 13.20 -1.36 4.46
C LYS A 152 12.18 -2.16 5.27
N ASN A 153 12.60 -3.32 5.75
CA ASN A 153 11.79 -4.09 6.69
C ASN A 153 11.46 -3.26 7.95
N GLY A 154 10.18 -3.08 8.24
CA GLY A 154 9.69 -2.30 9.36
C GLY A 154 9.70 -0.78 9.15
N SER A 155 9.88 -0.30 7.92
CA SER A 155 9.82 1.14 7.63
C SER A 155 8.39 1.64 7.46
N VAL A 156 8.21 2.95 7.66
CA VAL A 156 7.02 3.74 7.35
C VAL A 156 7.36 4.95 6.50
#